data_AF-A0A9E0QW07-F1
#
_entry.id   AF-A0A9E0QW07-F1
#
_cell.length_a   1.000
_cell.length_b   1.000
_cell.length_c   1.000
_cell.angle_alpha   90.00
_cell.angle_beta   90.00
_cell.angle_gamma   90.00
#
_symmetry.space_group_name_H-M   'P 1'
#
loop_
_entity.id
_entity.type
_entity.pdbx_description
1 polymer ?
#
loop_
_entity_poly.entity_id
_entity_poly.type
_entity_poly.pdbx_seq_one_letter_code
_entity_poly.pdbx_strand_id
1 'polypeptide(L)'
;MARPRLNRPLVLEGAVRLPDGAGGFTEVWEARGTLWAEVSARSGREAEAEGLAVARAGYRITVRAAPQGAASRPEAGQRLRDGARIFAILSVTEADGVGRYLSLWAQEEVVP
;
A
#
# COMPACT_ATOMS: atom_id res chain seq x y z
N MET A 1 8.82 9.78 17.87
CA MET A 1 7.57 9.63 17.07
C MET A 1 6.43 9.24 18.00
N ALA A 2 5.24 9.78 17.77
CA ALA A 2 4.03 9.31 18.45
C ALA A 2 3.72 7.85 18.01
N ARG A 3 3.05 7.09 18.87
CA ARG A 3 2.62 5.72 18.52
C ARG A 3 1.57 5.79 17.39
N PRO A 4 1.70 5.00 16.30
CA PRO A 4 0.69 4.97 15.25
C PRO A 4 -0.69 4.53 15.78
N ARG A 5 -1.75 5.16 15.29
CA ARG A 5 -3.16 4.78 15.51
C ARG A 5 -3.62 3.85 14.39
N LEU A 6 -3.41 2.56 14.58
CA LEU A 6 -3.85 1.52 13.65
C LEU A 6 -5.37 1.27 13.76
N ASN A 7 -6.17 2.17 13.20
CA ASN A 7 -7.62 2.20 13.37
C ASN A 7 -8.42 1.93 12.09
N ARG A 8 -7.76 1.67 10.97
CA ARG A 8 -8.42 1.33 9.69
C ARG A 8 -8.08 -0.09 9.27
N PRO A 9 -9.06 -0.99 9.10
CA PRO A 9 -8.82 -2.31 8.52
C PRO A 9 -8.75 -2.17 6.99
N LEU A 10 -7.59 -2.42 6.41
CA LEU A 10 -7.34 -2.36 4.97
C LEU A 10 -7.10 -3.76 4.41
N VAL A 11 -7.74 -4.11 3.30
CA VAL A 11 -7.49 -5.39 2.64
C VAL A 11 -6.22 -5.29 1.82
N LEU A 12 -5.24 -6.15 2.07
CA LEU A 12 -4.06 -6.31 1.22
C LEU A 12 -4.44 -7.18 0.02
N GLU A 13 -4.21 -6.66 -1.17
CA GLU A 13 -4.43 -7.37 -2.42
C GLU A 13 -3.10 -7.51 -3.18
N GLY A 14 -2.88 -8.69 -3.77
CA GLY A 14 -1.73 -8.95 -4.63
C GLY A 14 -2.17 -9.25 -6.06
N ALA A 15 -1.42 -8.75 -7.04
CA ALA A 15 -1.63 -9.06 -8.44
C ALA A 15 -1.30 -10.54 -8.74
N VAL A 16 -2.19 -11.20 -9.45
CA VAL A 16 -2.04 -12.57 -9.95
C VAL A 16 -2.30 -12.55 -11.45
N ARG A 17 -1.43 -13.20 -12.22
CA ARG A 17 -1.57 -13.30 -13.67
C ARG A 17 -2.25 -14.61 -14.02
N LEU A 18 -3.46 -14.52 -14.58
CA LEU A 18 -4.22 -15.66 -15.07
C LEU A 18 -4.09 -15.76 -16.58
N PRO A 19 -3.84 -16.96 -17.15
CA PRO A 19 -3.86 -17.15 -18.59
C PRO A 19 -5.21 -16.74 -19.19
N ASP A 20 -5.19 -16.01 -20.31
CA ASP A 20 -6.42 -15.54 -20.97
C ASP A 20 -6.99 -16.53 -22.02
N GLY A 21 -6.33 -17.68 -22.21
CA GLY A 21 -6.72 -18.69 -23.20
C GLY A 21 -6.36 -18.34 -24.65
N ALA A 22 -5.83 -17.15 -24.92
CA ALA A 22 -5.39 -16.67 -26.24
C ALA A 22 -3.86 -16.52 -26.35
N GLY A 23 -3.12 -16.98 -25.34
CA GLY A 23 -1.65 -16.89 -25.26
C GLY A 23 -1.13 -15.68 -24.49
N GLY A 24 -2.01 -14.87 -23.90
CA GLY A 24 -1.68 -13.77 -23.00
C GLY A 24 -2.07 -14.05 -21.54
N PHE A 25 -2.09 -12.98 -20.75
CA PHE A 25 -2.46 -13.01 -19.34
C PHE A 25 -3.32 -11.81 -18.97
N THR A 26 -4.32 -12.05 -18.13
CA THR A 26 -5.07 -10.99 -17.43
C THR A 26 -4.54 -10.86 -16.00
N GLU A 27 -4.37 -9.63 -15.54
CA GLU A 27 -4.05 -9.36 -14.14
C GLU A 27 -5.34 -9.27 -13.32
N VAL A 28 -5.41 -10.08 -12.27
CA VAL A 28 -6.48 -10.04 -11.28
C VAL A 28 -5.88 -9.73 -9.92
N TRP A 29 -6.68 -9.12 -9.05
CA TRP A 29 -6.24 -8.75 -7.70
C TRP A 29 -6.90 -9.69 -6.69
N GLU A 30 -6.06 -10.46 -6.00
CA GLU A 30 -6.51 -11.42 -4.99
C GLU A 30 -6.27 -10.89 -3.59
N ALA A 31 -7.29 -10.99 -2.73
CA ALA A 31 -7.20 -10.61 -1.32
C ALA A 31 -6.29 -11.59 -0.56
N ARG A 32 -5.22 -11.07 0.06
CA ARG A 32 -4.26 -11.82 0.87
C ARG A 32 -4.54 -11.77 2.37
N GLY A 33 -5.24 -10.74 2.83
CA GLY A 33 -5.61 -10.56 4.23
C GLY A 33 -5.97 -9.13 4.58
N THR A 34 -6.20 -8.86 5.86
CA THR A 34 -6.54 -7.52 6.37
C THR A 34 -5.46 -7.01 7.32
N LEU A 35 -5.02 -5.78 7.10
CA LEU A 35 -4.03 -5.07 7.90
C LEU A 35 -4.68 -3.90 8.61
N TRP A 36 -4.45 -3.77 9.91
CA TRP A 36 -4.81 -2.57 10.64
C TRP A 36 -3.76 -1.49 10.41
N ALA A 37 -4.22 -0.34 9.93
CA ALA A 37 -3.37 0.73 9.44
C ALA A 37 -3.72 2.09 10.04
N GLU A 38 -2.70 2.94 10.18
CA GLU A 38 -2.86 4.39 10.21
C GLU A 38 -2.68 4.91 8.77
N VAL A 39 -3.58 5.76 8.29
CA VAL A 39 -3.52 6.34 6.94
C VAL A 39 -3.38 7.85 7.05
N SER A 40 -2.27 8.38 6.53
CA SER A 40 -1.94 9.80 6.58
C SER A 40 -1.70 10.32 5.17
N ALA A 41 -2.48 11.31 4.73
CA ALA A 41 -2.27 11.98 3.44
C ALA A 41 -0.98 12.80 3.49
N ARG A 42 -0.20 12.79 2.41
CA ARG A 42 0.96 13.67 2.28
C ARG A 42 0.51 15.08 1.95
N SER A 43 1.19 16.06 2.53
CA SER A 43 0.99 17.45 2.15
C SER A 43 1.59 17.72 0.77
N GLY A 44 1.01 18.66 0.01
CA GLY A 44 1.49 18.99 -1.34
C GLY A 44 2.97 19.37 -1.41
N ARG A 45 3.53 19.91 -0.32
CA ARG A 45 4.95 20.28 -0.20
C ARG A 45 5.89 19.08 -0.22
N GLU A 46 5.44 17.93 0.26
CA GLU A 46 6.21 16.68 0.19
C GLU A 46 6.15 16.04 -1.19
N ALA A 47 5.03 16.20 -1.90
CA ALA A 47 4.86 15.68 -3.27
C ALA A 47 5.71 16.46 -4.28
N GLU A 48 5.87 17.77 -4.09
CA GLU A 48 6.68 18.64 -4.94
C GLU A 48 8.19 18.32 -4.85
N ALA A 49 8.68 17.95 -3.67
CA ALA A 49 10.08 17.57 -3.44
C ALA A 49 10.51 16.27 -4.15
N GLU A 50 9.55 15.40 -4.51
CA GLU A 50 9.79 14.15 -5.25
C GLU A 50 9.56 14.30 -6.77
N GLY A 51 9.33 15.52 -7.27
CA GLY A 51 9.07 15.76 -8.69
C GLY A 51 7.74 15.18 -9.18
N LEU A 52 6.84 14.79 -8.27
CA LEU A 52 5.50 14.28 -8.56
C LEU A 52 4.55 15.46 -8.80
N ALA A 53 4.76 16.19 -9.89
CA ALA A 53 3.81 17.18 -10.34
C ALA A 53 2.59 16.50 -10.97
N VAL A 54 1.46 16.58 -10.24
CA VAL A 54 0.05 16.52 -10.69
C VAL A 54 -0.66 15.14 -10.74
N ALA A 55 -1.85 15.13 -10.13
CA ALA A 55 -3.04 14.28 -10.32
C ALA A 55 -3.38 13.15 -9.32
N ARG A 56 -2.48 12.67 -8.47
CA ARG A 56 -2.82 11.54 -7.57
C ARG A 56 -2.36 11.78 -6.13
N ALA A 57 -3.29 11.65 -5.19
CA ALA A 57 -3.04 11.90 -3.78
C ALA A 57 -2.06 10.84 -3.21
N GLY A 58 -0.92 11.31 -2.68
CA GLY A 58 0.07 10.46 -2.03
C GLY A 58 -0.26 10.24 -0.54
N TYR A 59 0.04 9.05 -0.04
CA TYR A 59 -0.24 8.63 1.33
C TYR A 59 0.97 7.94 1.96
N ARG A 60 1.14 8.18 3.25
CA ARG A 60 1.92 7.30 4.13
C ARG A 60 0.95 6.43 4.91
N ILE A 61 1.06 5.12 4.74
CA ILE A 61 0.25 4.14 5.45
C ILE A 61 1.16 3.36 6.38
N THR A 62 0.84 3.33 7.67
CA THR A 62 1.64 2.63 8.67
C THR A 62 0.91 1.40 9.16
N VAL A 63 1.56 0.24 9.15
CA VAL A 63 1.01 -1.05 9.60
C VAL A 63 1.96 -1.73 10.58
N ARG A 64 1.51 -2.82 11.24
CA ARG A 64 2.42 -3.67 12.03
C ARG A 64 3.44 -4.35 11.11
N ALA A 65 4.66 -4.50 11.60
CA ALA A 65 5.68 -5.26 10.89
C ALA A 65 5.39 -6.75 10.88
N ALA A 66 5.86 -7.39 9.81
CA ALA A 66 5.95 -8.83 9.66
C ALA A 66 7.39 -9.17 9.24
N PRO A 67 7.88 -10.39 9.53
CA PRO A 67 9.21 -10.81 9.10
C PRO A 67 9.41 -10.68 7.58
N GLN A 68 10.65 -10.46 7.15
CA GLN A 68 10.97 -10.43 5.72
C GLN A 68 10.62 -11.77 5.06
N GLY A 69 9.99 -11.71 3.88
CA GLY A 69 9.50 -12.89 3.15
C GLY A 69 8.23 -13.54 3.71
N ALA A 70 7.67 -13.05 4.82
CA ALA A 70 6.38 -13.54 5.30
C ALA A 70 5.26 -13.11 4.36
N ALA A 71 4.31 -14.01 4.06
CA ALA A 71 3.18 -13.71 3.18
C ALA A 71 2.29 -12.54 3.67
N SER A 72 2.31 -12.25 4.98
CA SER A 72 1.61 -11.13 5.60
C SER A 72 2.36 -9.81 5.51
N ARG A 73 3.62 -9.79 5.03
CA ARG A 73 4.40 -8.57 4.85
C ARG A 73 4.00 -7.93 3.51
N PRO A 74 3.52 -6.67 3.51
CA PRO A 74 3.23 -5.97 2.27
C PRO A 74 4.48 -5.76 1.43
N GLU A 75 4.29 -5.76 0.12
CA GLU A 75 5.35 -5.56 -0.88
C GLU A 75 4.98 -4.44 -1.85
N ALA A 76 5.99 -3.87 -2.52
CA ALA A 76 5.76 -2.92 -3.61
C ALA A 76 5.06 -3.61 -4.79
N GLY A 77 4.16 -2.91 -5.46
CA GLY A 77 3.32 -3.47 -6.53
C GLY A 77 2.08 -4.20 -6.03
N GLN A 78 1.93 -4.41 -4.72
CA GLN A 78 0.64 -4.77 -4.10
C GLN A 78 -0.22 -3.52 -3.90
N ARG A 79 -1.46 -3.69 -3.47
CA ARG A 79 -2.36 -2.57 -3.14
C ARG A 79 -3.14 -2.81 -1.86
N LEU A 80 -3.53 -1.72 -1.21
CA LEU A 80 -4.45 -1.73 -0.07
C LEU A 80 -5.82 -1.23 -0.49
N ARG A 81 -6.88 -1.90 -0.05
CA ARG A 81 -8.26 -1.53 -0.35
C ARG A 81 -9.02 -1.12 0.91
N ASP A 82 -9.64 0.05 0.86
CA ASP A 82 -10.55 0.61 1.86
C ASP A 82 -11.93 0.82 1.21
N GLY A 83 -12.72 -0.26 1.14
CA GLY A 83 -13.98 -0.26 0.39
C GLY A 83 -13.76 0.02 -1.11
N ALA A 84 -14.18 1.19 -1.56
CA ALA A 84 -14.00 1.65 -2.95
C ALA A 84 -12.65 2.32 -3.22
N ARG A 85 -11.91 2.70 -2.17
CA ARG A 85 -10.62 3.39 -2.30
C ARG A 85 -9.50 2.37 -2.45
N ILE A 86 -8.59 2.61 -3.39
CA ILE A 86 -7.45 1.74 -3.67
C ILE A 86 -6.17 2.54 -3.51
N PHE A 87 -5.22 1.99 -2.76
CA PHE A 87 -3.91 2.58 -2.53
C PHE A 87 -2.83 1.64 -3.10
N ALA A 88 -2.26 2.00 -4.25
CA ALA A 88 -1.14 1.27 -4.83
C ALA A 88 0.11 1.47 -3.97
N ILE A 89 0.74 0.38 -3.54
CA ILE A 89 1.95 0.42 -2.70
C ILE A 89 3.17 0.62 -3.62
N LEU A 90 3.83 1.76 -3.46
CA LEU A 90 5.02 2.12 -4.22
C LEU A 90 6.30 1.59 -3.55
N SER A 91 6.37 1.65 -2.23
CA SER A 91 7.50 1.11 -1.47
C SER A 91 7.12 0.80 -0.01
N VAL A 92 7.91 -0.07 0.62
CA VAL A 92 7.73 -0.52 2.00
C VAL A 92 9.06 -0.40 2.74
N THR A 93 9.06 0.31 3.87
CA THR A 93 10.25 0.52 4.72
C THR A 93 9.92 0.30 6.19
N GLU A 94 10.93 0.05 7.02
CA GLU A 94 10.74 0.04 8.48
C GLU A 94 10.40 1.46 8.97
N ALA A 95 9.37 1.59 9.80
CA ALA A 95 8.93 2.89 10.31
C ALA A 95 9.63 3.30 11.61
N ASP A 96 10.20 2.35 12.34
CA ASP A 96 10.96 2.57 13.56
C ASP A 96 12.24 1.75 13.59
N GLY A 97 13.24 2.19 14.36
CA GLY A 97 14.53 1.49 14.47
C GLY A 97 14.47 0.13 15.17
N VAL A 98 13.30 -0.26 15.70
CA VAL A 98 13.07 -1.53 16.39
C VAL A 98 12.25 -2.51 15.52
N GLY A 99 11.80 -2.09 14.33
CA GLY A 99 11.11 -2.94 13.36
C GLY A 99 9.73 -3.43 13.82
N ARG A 100 8.98 -2.60 14.57
CA ARG A 100 7.62 -2.93 15.02
C ARG A 100 6.56 -2.55 13.98
N TYR A 101 6.89 -1.60 13.12
CA TYR A 101 5.96 -1.02 12.16
C TYR A 101 6.62 -0.85 10.81
N LEU A 102 5.80 -0.92 9.76
CA LEU A 102 6.21 -0.63 8.39
C LEU A 102 5.55 0.66 7.91
N SER A 103 6.31 1.47 7.19
CA SER A 103 5.81 2.61 6.42
C SER A 103 5.65 2.18 4.96
N LEU A 104 4.43 2.26 4.47
CA LEU A 104 4.08 2.03 3.09
C LEU A 104 3.87 3.39 2.45
N TRP A 105 4.64 3.69 1.41
CA TRP A 105 4.38 4.83 0.56
C TRP A 105 3.42 4.40 -0.53
N ALA A 106 2.28 5.06 -0.60
CA ALA A 106 1.20 4.66 -1.48
C ALA A 106 0.61 5.85 -2.23
N GLN A 107 -0.02 5.53 -3.35
CA GLN A 107 -0.76 6.48 -4.17
C GLN A 107 -2.20 6.01 -4.30
N GLU A 108 -3.16 6.91 -4.10
CA GLU A 108 -4.56 6.58 -4.32
C GLU A 108 -4.86 6.51 -5.81
N GLU A 109 -5.41 5.37 -6.24
CA GLU A 109 -5.89 5.17 -7.60
C GLU A 109 -7.28 5.79 -7.73
N VAL A 110 -7.47 6.57 -8.80
CA VAL A 110 -8.81 7.00 -9.22
C VAL A 110 -9.35 5.89 -10.11
N VAL A 111 -10.26 5.08 -9.58
CA VAL A 111 -11.02 4.14 -10.40
C VAL A 111 -11.95 4.97 -11.30
N PRO A 112 -11.82 4.90 -12.64
CA PRO A 112 -12.69 5.63 -13.57
C PRO A 112 -14.16 5.22 -13.48
#